data_AF-A0A3Q0IS41-F1
#
_entry.id   AF-A0A3Q0IS41-F1
#
_cell.length_a   1.000
_cell.length_b   1.000
_cell.length_c   1.000
_cell.angle_alpha   90.00
_cell.angle_beta   90.00
_cell.angle_gamma   90.00
#
_symmetry.space_group_name_H-M   'P 1'
#
loop_
_entity.id
_entity.type
_entity.pdbx_description
1 polymer ?
#
loop_
_entity_poly.entity_id
_entity_poly.type
_entity_poly.pdbx_seq_one_letter_code
_entity_poly.pdbx_strand_id
1 'polypeptide(L)'
;MLLTQARLFDEPQLAALCLDTIDKNTPDALAADGFTDVDRDTLCAVLERDTLRIREAKLFQAVIRWSEAECTRQSLPITPENQRAVLGPSLTLVRFPLMSVEEFAAGPAQSGLLEDSQLVRLFLYFHVNPKPAIPFFDGPRCSMTGKEQVVHRFQHIESRWGYSGTSDRIRLTER
;
A
#
# COMPACT_ATOMS: atom_id res chain seq x y z
N MET A 1 -7.31 0.94 16.97
CA MET A 1 -6.70 2.09 16.24
C MET A 1 -7.56 3.35 16.40
N LEU A 2 -6.98 4.55 16.61
CA LEU A 2 -7.77 5.80 16.81
C LEU A 2 -8.62 6.17 15.58
N LEU A 3 -8.14 5.84 14.38
CA LEU A 3 -8.88 6.04 13.13
C LEU A 3 -10.25 5.36 13.14
N THR A 4 -10.35 4.13 13.65
CA THR A 4 -11.61 3.39 13.74
C THR A 4 -12.63 4.16 14.59
N GLN A 5 -12.17 4.73 15.71
CA GLN A 5 -13.03 5.55 16.59
C GLN A 5 -13.44 6.85 15.90
N ALA A 6 -12.49 7.55 15.28
CA ALA A 6 -12.78 8.79 14.55
C ALA A 6 -13.81 8.59 13.43
N ARG A 7 -13.75 7.47 12.71
CA ARG A 7 -14.73 7.11 11.68
C ARG A 7 -16.08 6.71 12.29
N LEU A 8 -16.09 5.99 13.41
CA LEU A 8 -17.31 5.57 14.10
C LEU A 8 -18.11 6.75 14.66
N PHE A 9 -17.42 7.80 15.12
CA PHE A 9 -18.03 9.04 15.61
C PHE A 9 -18.24 10.11 14.53
N ASP A 10 -18.00 9.78 13.25
CA ASP A 10 -18.13 10.68 12.09
C ASP A 10 -17.37 12.00 12.25
N GLU A 11 -16.11 11.91 12.72
CA GLU A 11 -15.20 13.03 12.93
C GLU A 11 -14.18 13.11 11.78
N PRO A 12 -14.52 13.76 10.64
CA PRO A 12 -13.70 13.70 9.42
C PRO A 12 -12.34 14.38 9.58
N GLN A 13 -12.25 15.43 10.39
CA GLN A 13 -10.98 16.12 10.65
C GLN A 13 -10.02 15.24 11.43
N LEU A 14 -10.52 14.53 12.44
CA LEU A 14 -9.72 13.60 13.23
C LEU A 14 -9.32 12.37 12.41
N ALA A 15 -10.22 11.84 11.59
CA ALA A 15 -9.92 10.74 10.69
C ALA A 15 -8.83 11.12 9.68
N ALA A 16 -8.89 12.34 9.11
CA ALA A 16 -7.86 12.85 8.21
C ALA A 16 -6.49 12.97 8.91
N LEU A 17 -6.45 13.48 10.15
CA LEU A 17 -5.22 13.58 10.94
C LEU A 17 -4.61 12.19 11.25
N CYS A 18 -5.47 11.22 11.57
CA CYS A 18 -5.03 9.84 11.78
C CYS A 18 -4.41 9.24 10.52
N LEU A 19 -5.07 9.44 9.37
CA LEU A 19 -4.59 8.94 8.08
C LEU A 19 -3.26 9.61 7.68
N ASP A 20 -3.10 10.91 7.89
CA ASP A 20 -1.83 11.61 7.66
C ASP A 20 -0.71 11.09 8.57
N THR A 21 -1.04 10.73 9.81
CA THR A 21 -0.09 10.11 10.74
C THR A 21 0.33 8.70 10.27
N ILE A 22 -0.63 7.91 9.76
CA ILE A 22 -0.36 6.59 9.17
C ILE A 22 0.52 6.73 7.92
N ASP A 23 0.31 7.73 7.08
CA ASP A 23 1.16 7.96 5.89
C ASP A 23 2.60 8.33 6.26
N LYS A 24 2.78 9.12 7.32
CA LYS A 24 4.11 9.54 7.80
C LYS A 24 4.90 8.37 8.39
N ASN A 25 4.21 7.50 9.15
CA ASN A 25 4.81 6.38 9.87
C ASN A 25 4.24 5.02 9.41
N THR A 26 4.09 4.83 8.09
CA THR A 26 3.38 3.67 7.53
C THR A 26 3.93 2.32 7.98
N PRO A 27 5.26 2.08 7.98
CA PRO A 27 5.79 0.79 8.40
C PRO A 27 5.41 0.43 9.84
N ASP A 28 5.52 1.39 10.76
CA ASP A 28 5.23 1.19 12.17
C ASP A 28 3.72 1.05 12.42
N ALA A 29 2.91 1.88 11.74
CA ALA A 29 1.46 1.82 11.83
C ALA A 29 0.90 0.47 11.36
N LEU A 30 1.44 -0.07 10.26
CA LEU A 30 1.05 -1.38 9.74
C LEU A 30 1.68 -2.54 10.49
N ALA A 31 2.74 -2.33 11.27
CA ALA A 31 3.34 -3.35 12.13
C ALA A 31 2.66 -3.45 13.50
N ALA A 32 2.01 -2.38 13.96
CA ALA A 32 1.34 -2.35 15.25
C ALA A 32 0.25 -3.42 15.39
N ASP A 33 0.12 -4.00 16.58
CA ASP A 33 -0.92 -5.00 16.89
C ASP A 33 -2.33 -4.41 16.67
N GLY A 34 -2.52 -3.14 17.01
CA GLY A 34 -3.81 -2.46 16.82
C GLY A 34 -4.24 -2.28 15.36
N PHE A 35 -3.40 -2.62 14.38
CA PHE A 35 -3.79 -2.67 12.97
C PHE A 35 -4.68 -3.87 12.65
N THR A 36 -4.45 -5.03 13.27
CA THR A 36 -5.25 -6.24 13.00
C THR A 36 -6.67 -6.15 13.59
N ASP A 37 -6.90 -5.23 14.51
CA ASP A 37 -8.20 -5.02 15.17
C ASP A 37 -9.17 -4.13 14.38
N VAL A 38 -8.74 -3.56 13.25
CA VAL A 38 -9.59 -2.65 12.47
C VAL A 38 -10.62 -3.42 11.64
N ASP A 39 -11.78 -2.81 11.39
CA ASP A 39 -12.78 -3.36 10.48
C ASP A 39 -12.31 -3.28 9.01
N ARG A 40 -12.98 -4.06 8.15
CA ARG A 40 -12.63 -4.17 6.73
C ARG A 40 -12.74 -2.83 5.99
N ASP A 41 -13.71 -2.00 6.33
CA ASP A 41 -13.88 -0.70 5.64
C ASP A 41 -12.72 0.23 6.01
N THR A 42 -12.21 0.15 7.24
CA THR A 42 -11.00 0.88 7.66
C THR A 42 -9.76 0.35 6.98
N LEU A 43 -9.64 -0.97 6.81
CA LEU A 43 -8.57 -1.56 5.98
C LEU A 43 -8.62 -1.01 4.55
N CYS A 44 -9.78 -1.05 3.89
CA CYS A 44 -9.95 -0.53 2.53
C CYS A 44 -9.55 0.94 2.44
N ALA A 45 -10.02 1.79 3.37
CA ALA A 45 -9.69 3.21 3.40
C ALA A 45 -8.18 3.47 3.56
N VAL A 46 -7.43 2.59 4.22
CA VAL A 46 -5.96 2.65 4.28
C VAL A 46 -5.35 2.19 2.95
N LEU A 47 -5.76 1.03 2.42
CA LEU A 47 -5.22 0.43 1.20
C LEU A 47 -5.50 1.24 -0.08
N GLU A 48 -6.55 2.06 -0.11
CA GLU A 48 -6.86 2.96 -1.24
C GLU A 48 -5.88 4.14 -1.36
N ARG A 49 -5.17 4.50 -0.28
CA ARG A 49 -4.35 5.72 -0.25
C ARG A 49 -3.11 5.62 -1.12
N ASP A 50 -2.96 6.58 -2.03
CA ASP A 50 -1.73 6.76 -2.79
C ASP A 50 -0.55 7.25 -1.94
N THR A 51 -0.77 7.71 -0.72
CA THR A 51 0.25 8.40 0.09
C THR A 51 1.00 7.49 1.07
N LEU A 52 0.65 6.21 1.14
CA LEU A 52 1.34 5.22 1.99
C LEU A 52 2.81 5.10 1.61
N ARG A 53 3.72 5.24 2.58
CA ARG A 53 5.17 5.17 2.35
C ARG A 53 5.72 3.77 2.61
N ILE A 54 5.27 2.79 1.83
CA ILE A 54 5.66 1.39 2.00
C ILE A 54 5.79 0.67 0.65
N ARG A 55 6.60 -0.39 0.60
CA ARG A 55 6.64 -1.31 -0.54
C ARG A 55 5.38 -2.18 -0.54
N GLU A 56 4.84 -2.44 -1.73
CA GLU A 56 3.65 -3.29 -1.89
C GLU A 56 3.85 -4.67 -1.28
N ALA A 57 5.04 -5.27 -1.40
CA ALA A 57 5.33 -6.56 -0.76
C ALA A 57 5.13 -6.54 0.77
N LYS A 58 5.52 -5.45 1.44
CA LYS A 58 5.32 -5.29 2.89
C LYS A 58 3.87 -4.95 3.23
N LEU A 59 3.19 -4.17 2.38
CA LEU A 59 1.77 -3.91 2.51
C LEU A 59 0.97 -5.22 2.45
N PHE A 60 1.29 -6.08 1.48
CA PHE A 60 0.67 -7.40 1.33
C PHE A 60 0.86 -8.28 2.56
N GLN A 61 2.05 -8.28 3.18
CA GLN A 61 2.27 -9.00 4.45
C GLN A 61 1.40 -8.48 5.59
N ALA A 62 1.18 -7.16 5.68
CA ALA A 62 0.25 -6.59 6.65
C ALA A 62 -1.20 -7.01 6.38
N VAL A 63 -1.60 -7.10 5.09
CA VAL A 63 -2.93 -7.59 4.68
C VAL A 63 -3.14 -9.07 5.05
N ILE A 64 -2.12 -9.93 4.85
CA ILE A 64 -2.18 -11.33 5.31
C ILE A 64 -2.36 -11.38 6.84
N ARG A 65 -1.55 -10.62 7.59
CA ARG A 65 -1.65 -10.59 9.05
C ARG A 65 -3.05 -10.16 9.52
N TRP A 66 -3.64 -9.18 8.83
CA TRP A 66 -5.01 -8.76 9.09
C TRP A 66 -6.02 -9.87 8.77
N SER A 67 -5.89 -10.58 7.64
CA SER A 67 -6.84 -11.65 7.28
C SER A 67 -6.77 -12.86 8.22
N GLU A 68 -5.58 -13.22 8.71
CA GLU A 68 -5.40 -14.27 9.72
C GLU A 68 -6.08 -13.92 11.05
N ALA A 69 -5.91 -12.67 11.50
CA ALA A 69 -6.58 -12.16 12.70
C ALA A 69 -8.10 -12.10 12.51
N GLU A 70 -8.55 -11.70 11.32
CA GLU A 70 -9.97 -11.62 10.99
C GLU A 70 -10.64 -13.00 10.92
N CYS A 71 -9.98 -14.00 10.33
CA CYS A 71 -10.45 -15.39 10.39
C CYS A 71 -10.58 -15.86 11.84
N THR A 72 -9.57 -15.57 12.68
CA THR A 72 -9.59 -15.89 14.11
C THR A 72 -10.78 -15.23 14.81
N ARG A 73 -11.04 -13.95 14.53
CA ARG A 73 -12.16 -13.17 15.09
C ARG A 73 -13.53 -13.74 14.69
N GLN A 74 -13.65 -14.27 13.48
CA GLN A 74 -14.86 -14.93 12.97
C GLN A 74 -14.93 -16.41 13.35
N SER A 75 -13.99 -16.94 14.14
CA SER A 75 -13.89 -18.37 14.49
C SER A 75 -13.79 -19.29 13.27
N LEU A 76 -13.15 -18.83 12.19
CA LEU A 76 -12.89 -19.59 10.98
C LEU A 76 -11.46 -20.15 11.01
N PRO A 77 -11.21 -21.37 10.47
CA PRO A 77 -9.86 -21.85 10.31
C PRO A 77 -9.10 -20.97 9.30
N ILE A 78 -7.82 -20.72 9.58
CA ILE A 78 -6.95 -19.92 8.71
C ILE A 78 -6.60 -20.76 7.48
N THR A 79 -7.42 -20.65 6.44
CA THR A 79 -7.18 -21.24 5.12
C THR A 79 -7.18 -20.15 4.06
N PRO A 80 -6.51 -20.33 2.90
CA PRO A 80 -6.50 -19.33 1.84
C PRO A 80 -7.90 -18.94 1.35
N GLU A 81 -8.85 -19.89 1.34
CA GLU A 81 -10.23 -19.66 0.94
C GLU A 81 -10.96 -18.74 1.93
N ASN A 82 -10.81 -18.99 3.23
CA ASN A 82 -11.42 -18.17 4.27
C ASN A 82 -10.77 -16.79 4.33
N GLN A 83 -9.44 -16.71 4.18
CA GLN A 83 -8.72 -15.45 4.11
C GLN A 83 -9.17 -14.61 2.91
N ARG A 84 -9.34 -15.24 1.74
CA ARG A 84 -9.89 -14.60 0.54
C ARG A 84 -11.33 -14.12 0.78
N ALA A 85 -12.15 -14.89 1.48
CA ALA A 85 -13.53 -14.53 1.80
C ALA A 85 -13.61 -13.32 2.74
N VAL A 86 -12.78 -13.25 3.79
CA VAL A 86 -12.78 -12.11 4.72
C VAL A 86 -12.19 -10.85 4.10
N LEU A 87 -11.14 -10.98 3.27
CA LEU A 87 -10.56 -9.86 2.53
C LEU A 87 -11.55 -9.32 1.49
N GLY A 88 -12.14 -10.22 0.69
CA GLY A 88 -13.04 -9.84 -0.38
C GLY A 88 -12.40 -8.83 -1.35
N PRO A 89 -13.06 -7.71 -1.69
CA PRO A 89 -12.52 -6.71 -2.60
C PRO A 89 -11.24 -6.01 -2.11
N SER A 90 -10.93 -6.04 -0.81
CA SER A 90 -9.75 -5.34 -0.29
C SER A 90 -8.43 -5.91 -0.84
N LEU A 91 -8.42 -7.19 -1.24
CA LEU A 91 -7.25 -7.84 -1.82
C LEU A 91 -6.82 -7.21 -3.16
N THR A 92 -7.76 -6.67 -3.96
CA THR A 92 -7.44 -6.04 -5.25
C THR A 92 -6.86 -4.63 -5.12
N LEU A 93 -6.93 -4.05 -3.91
CA LEU A 93 -6.32 -2.75 -3.59
C LEU A 93 -4.79 -2.84 -3.41
N VAL A 94 -4.26 -4.05 -3.24
CA VAL A 94 -2.82 -4.30 -3.26
C VAL A 94 -2.32 -4.25 -4.71
N ARG A 95 -1.28 -3.45 -4.96
CA ARG A 95 -0.79 -3.19 -6.31
C ARG A 95 0.30 -4.18 -6.69
N PHE A 96 -0.09 -5.44 -6.86
CA PHE A 96 0.82 -6.53 -7.26
C PHE A 96 1.75 -6.19 -8.44
N PRO A 97 1.31 -5.48 -9.51
CA PRO A 97 2.17 -5.11 -10.64
C PRO A 97 3.41 -4.28 -10.29
N LEU A 98 3.39 -3.61 -9.12
CA LEU A 98 4.49 -2.78 -8.64
C LEU A 98 5.49 -3.54 -7.77
N MET A 99 5.23 -4.81 -7.46
CA MET A 99 6.20 -5.68 -6.81
C MET A 99 7.26 -6.13 -7.83
N SER A 100 8.47 -6.42 -7.38
CA SER A 100 9.42 -7.14 -8.23
C SER A 100 8.91 -8.57 -8.50
N VAL A 101 9.42 -9.22 -9.56
CA VAL A 101 9.05 -10.61 -9.87
C VAL A 101 9.41 -11.53 -8.71
N GLU A 102 10.55 -11.28 -8.05
CA GLU A 102 11.01 -12.03 -6.89
C GLU A 102 10.10 -11.80 -5.68
N GLU A 103 9.74 -10.55 -5.39
CA GLU A 103 8.82 -10.20 -4.30
C GLU A 103 7.43 -10.84 -4.52
N PHE A 104 6.94 -10.82 -5.76
CA PHE A 104 5.68 -11.44 -6.15
C PHE A 104 5.73 -12.98 -6.02
N ALA A 105 6.79 -13.60 -6.54
CA ALA A 105 6.96 -15.04 -6.53
C ALA A 105 7.15 -15.61 -5.11
N ALA A 106 7.81 -14.87 -4.22
CA ALA A 106 8.06 -15.27 -2.83
C ALA A 106 6.87 -15.02 -1.89
N GLY A 107 5.95 -14.12 -2.25
CA GLY A 107 4.80 -13.76 -1.42
C GLY A 107 3.46 -14.13 -2.07
N PRO A 108 2.81 -13.19 -2.80
CA PRO A 108 1.47 -13.38 -3.36
C PRO A 108 1.28 -14.69 -4.14
N ALA A 109 2.26 -15.08 -4.96
CA ALA A 109 2.15 -16.28 -5.79
C ALA A 109 2.09 -17.59 -4.98
N GLN A 110 2.66 -17.62 -3.78
CA GLN A 110 2.67 -18.79 -2.89
C GLN A 110 1.55 -18.75 -1.83
N SER A 111 0.90 -17.61 -1.65
CA SER A 111 -0.10 -17.40 -0.60
C SER A 111 -1.38 -18.21 -0.79
N GLY A 112 -1.69 -18.64 -2.02
CA GLY A 112 -2.99 -19.22 -2.37
C GLY A 112 -4.15 -18.22 -2.30
N LEU A 113 -3.90 -16.91 -2.08
CA LEU A 113 -4.96 -15.89 -2.01
C LEU A 113 -5.41 -15.41 -3.39
N LEU A 114 -4.52 -15.46 -4.40
CA LEU A 114 -4.84 -15.12 -5.77
C LEU A 114 -5.37 -16.34 -6.51
N GLU A 115 -6.32 -16.12 -7.43
CA GLU A 115 -6.78 -17.17 -8.33
C GLU A 115 -5.74 -17.46 -9.41
N ASP A 116 -5.69 -18.70 -9.92
CA ASP A 116 -4.78 -19.09 -11.01
C ASP A 116 -4.89 -18.16 -12.23
N SER A 117 -6.11 -17.72 -12.55
CA SER A 117 -6.36 -16.77 -13.64
C SER A 117 -5.69 -15.41 -13.41
N GLN A 118 -5.65 -14.95 -12.16
CA GLN A 118 -4.99 -13.70 -11.75
C GLN A 118 -3.47 -13.86 -11.75
N LEU A 119 -2.95 -14.99 -11.26
CA LEU A 119 -1.53 -15.32 -11.28
C LEU A 119 -0.97 -15.34 -12.71
N VAL A 120 -1.66 -16.03 -13.63
CA VAL A 120 -1.24 -16.08 -15.04
C VAL A 120 -1.24 -14.70 -15.67
N ARG A 121 -2.26 -13.87 -15.39
CA ARG A 121 -2.33 -12.49 -15.90
C ARG A 121 -1.19 -11.61 -15.37
N LEU A 122 -0.89 -11.69 -14.07
CA LEU A 122 0.22 -10.96 -13.46
C LEU A 122 1.57 -11.45 -13.98
N PHE A 123 1.74 -12.75 -14.16
CA PHE A 123 2.94 -13.31 -14.78
C PHE A 123 3.17 -12.77 -16.19
N LEU A 124 2.14 -12.79 -17.05
CA LEU A 124 2.20 -12.18 -18.38
C LEU A 124 2.51 -10.68 -18.28
N TYR A 125 1.87 -9.97 -17.36
CA TYR A 125 2.12 -8.54 -17.13
C TYR A 125 3.60 -8.25 -16.83
N PHE A 126 4.29 -9.08 -16.04
CA PHE A 126 5.71 -8.85 -15.77
C PHE A 126 6.62 -9.04 -17.00
N HIS A 127 6.28 -9.95 -17.92
CA HIS A 127 7.22 -10.42 -18.95
C HIS A 127 6.94 -9.94 -20.37
N VAL A 128 5.69 -9.63 -20.72
CA VAL A 128 5.33 -9.30 -22.11
C VAL A 128 5.23 -7.79 -22.35
N ASN A 129 5.39 -7.39 -23.60
CA ASN A 129 5.14 -6.04 -24.11
C ASN A 129 4.42 -6.14 -25.47
N PRO A 130 3.30 -5.42 -25.69
CA PRO A 130 2.67 -4.45 -24.79
C PRO A 130 2.07 -5.11 -23.53
N LYS A 131 1.97 -4.34 -22.44
CA LYS A 131 1.42 -4.82 -21.17
C LYS A 131 -0.06 -5.18 -21.32
N PRO A 132 -0.50 -6.39 -20.91
CA PRO A 132 -1.90 -6.79 -20.97
C PRO A 132 -2.72 -6.03 -19.91
N ALA A 133 -4.02 -5.86 -20.17
CA ALA A 133 -4.93 -5.32 -19.17
C ALA A 133 -5.12 -6.32 -18.01
N ILE A 134 -5.12 -5.79 -16.79
CA ILE A 134 -5.24 -6.58 -15.55
C ILE A 134 -6.22 -5.91 -14.58
N PRO A 135 -6.85 -6.67 -13.67
CA PRO A 135 -7.84 -6.15 -12.71
C PRO A 135 -7.19 -5.51 -11.46
N PHE A 136 -5.93 -5.09 -11.55
CA PHE A 136 -5.16 -4.53 -10.43
C PHE A 136 -4.62 -3.16 -10.82
N PHE A 137 -4.50 -2.27 -9.82
CA PHE A 137 -3.84 -0.99 -10.02
C PHE A 137 -2.34 -1.18 -10.28
N ASP A 138 -1.85 -0.56 -11.34
CA ASP A 138 -0.45 -0.56 -11.78
C ASP A 138 0.23 0.82 -11.61
N GLY A 139 -0.53 1.84 -11.19
CA GLY A 139 0.00 3.16 -10.86
C GLY A 139 0.75 3.16 -9.53
N PRO A 140 1.99 3.67 -9.47
CA PRO A 140 2.74 3.75 -8.23
C PRO A 140 1.99 4.57 -7.18
N ARG A 141 2.03 4.13 -5.92
CA ARG A 141 1.71 5.02 -4.81
C ARG A 141 2.66 6.21 -4.89
N CYS A 142 2.20 7.40 -4.52
CA CYS A 142 3.02 8.58 -4.23
C CYS A 142 3.91 8.35 -3.00
N SER A 143 4.49 7.16 -2.88
CA SER A 143 5.50 6.79 -1.92
C SER A 143 6.72 7.67 -2.18
N MET A 144 7.13 8.41 -1.15
CA MET A 144 8.40 9.12 -1.10
C MET A 144 9.59 8.12 -0.99
N THR A 145 9.57 7.04 -1.76
CA THR A 145 10.54 5.94 -1.70
C THR A 145 11.52 5.96 -2.87
N GLY A 146 11.41 6.93 -3.79
CA GLY A 146 12.43 7.16 -4.81
C GLY A 146 13.69 7.78 -4.22
N LYS A 147 14.86 7.51 -4.82
CA LYS A 147 16.07 8.30 -4.56
C LYS A 147 15.74 9.77 -4.82
N GLU A 148 15.86 10.63 -3.82
CA GLU A 148 15.81 12.07 -4.03
C GLU A 148 16.93 12.43 -5.00
N GLN A 149 16.56 12.81 -6.23
CA GLN A 149 17.52 13.35 -7.17
C GLN A 149 17.63 14.85 -6.90
N VAL A 150 18.74 15.23 -6.28
CA VAL A 150 19.06 16.65 -6.07
C VAL A 150 19.58 17.20 -7.39
N VAL A 151 18.79 18.06 -8.03
CA VAL A 151 19.20 18.75 -9.25
C VAL A 151 19.99 20.00 -8.84
N HIS A 152 21.31 19.91 -8.87
CA HIS A 152 22.20 21.07 -8.67
C HIS A 152 22.29 21.92 -9.94
N ARG A 153 21.20 22.61 -10.32
CA ARG A 153 21.19 23.46 -11.51
C ARG A 153 22.08 24.70 -11.35
N PHE A 154 22.23 25.21 -10.13
CA PHE A 154 23.02 26.40 -9.82
C PHE A 154 24.13 26.03 -8.82
N GLN A 155 25.37 25.96 -9.30
CA GLN A 155 26.54 25.59 -8.48
C GLN A 155 27.18 26.78 -7.75
N HIS A 156 26.81 28.00 -8.14
CA HIS A 156 27.23 29.24 -7.51
C HIS A 156 26.00 30.05 -7.12
N ILE A 157 25.80 30.21 -5.80
CA ILE A 157 24.80 31.10 -5.24
C ILE A 157 25.57 32.16 -4.46
N GLU A 158 25.75 33.33 -5.06
CA GLU A 158 26.23 34.49 -4.30
C GLU A 158 25.13 34.95 -3.36
N SER A 159 25.35 34.67 -2.08
CA SER A 159 24.80 35.39 -0.93
C SER A 159 23.26 35.53 -0.82
N ARG A 160 22.72 34.77 0.15
CA ARG A 160 21.44 35.01 0.88
C ARG A 160 20.11 34.70 0.19
N TRP A 161 19.91 33.44 -0.15
CA TRP A 161 18.56 32.87 -0.16
C TRP A 161 18.51 31.75 0.88
N GLY A 162 17.95 32.05 2.05
CA GLY A 162 17.64 31.05 3.07
C GLY A 162 16.28 30.46 2.75
N TYR A 163 16.25 29.21 2.27
CA TYR A 163 15.01 28.45 2.15
C TYR A 163 14.84 27.60 3.42
N SER A 164 13.86 27.96 4.24
CA SER A 164 13.48 27.19 5.45
C SER A 164 12.31 26.24 5.21
N GLY A 165 11.92 26.04 3.94
CA GLY A 165 10.87 25.10 3.54
C GLY A 165 11.41 23.69 3.33
N THR A 166 10.51 22.73 3.18
CA THR A 166 10.86 21.38 2.71
C THR A 166 11.20 21.42 1.23
N SER A 167 12.29 20.75 0.80
CA SER A 167 12.78 20.74 -0.59
C SER A 167 11.66 20.69 -1.64
N ASP A 168 11.70 21.59 -2.64
CA ASP A 168 10.78 21.57 -3.78
C ASP A 168 10.91 20.26 -4.55
N ARG A 169 9.78 19.66 -4.96
CA ARG A 169 9.74 18.34 -5.62
C ARG A 169 9.18 18.44 -7.03
N ILE A 170 9.92 17.91 -7.99
CA ILE A 170 9.50 17.81 -9.39
C ILE A 170 9.01 16.39 -9.65
N ARG A 171 7.75 16.23 -10.09
CA ARG A 171 7.24 14.96 -10.62
C ARG A 171 7.47 14.94 -12.13
N LEU A 172 8.30 14.01 -12.61
CA LEU A 172 8.43 13.74 -14.04
C LEU A 172 7.34 12.76 -14.44
N THR A 173 6.42 13.16 -15.32
CA THR A 173 5.46 12.26 -15.97
C THR A 173 6.05 11.83 -17.31
N GLU A 174 6.33 10.53 -17.47
CA GLU A 174 6.69 9.95 -18.77
C GLU A 174 5.45 9.92 -19.67
N ARG A 175 5.64 10.24 -20.96
CA ARG A 175 4.61 10.24 -22.01
C ARG A 175 4.63 8.92 -22.76
#